data_AF-A0A550CYC2-F1
#
_entry.id   AF-A0A550CYC2-F1
#
_cell.length_a   1.000
_cell.length_b   1.000
_cell.length_c   1.000
_cell.angle_alpha   90.00
_cell.angle_beta   90.00
_cell.angle_gamma   90.00
#
_symmetry.space_group_name_H-M   'P 1'
#
loop_
_entity.id
_entity.type
_entity.pdbx_description
1 polymer ?
#
loop_
_entity_poly.entity_id
_entity_poly.type
_entity_poly.pdbx_seq_one_letter_code
_entity_poly.pdbx_strand_id
1 'polypeptide(L)'
;MLNFARHQWTLLRRAPHLLVHNIHLHSPAPTNPHIMSADKYIVVFKQGVSQEQIKKHADQVNQNGGEVTQVYDTIMNGFSAKISPEHLQSLNSFVGDEIDYIEPDGKVTTQ
;
A
#
# COMPACT_ATOMS: atom_id res chain seq x y z
N MET A 1 13.91 70.31 0.62
CA MET A 1 12.46 70.10 0.86
C MET A 1 12.14 68.63 0.57
N LEU A 2 11.83 67.82 1.59
CA LEU A 2 10.82 66.76 1.53
C LEU A 2 10.53 66.24 2.95
N ASN A 3 9.24 66.06 3.22
CA ASN A 3 8.60 65.65 4.48
C ASN A 3 9.09 64.33 5.06
N PHE A 4 9.08 64.20 6.40
CA PHE A 4 8.63 62.96 7.04
C PHE A 4 7.85 63.24 8.33
N ALA A 5 6.67 62.64 8.39
CA ALA A 5 5.67 62.81 9.43
C ALA A 5 5.85 61.79 10.56
N ARG A 6 5.74 62.28 11.80
CA ARG A 6 4.91 61.77 12.91
C ARG A 6 4.82 60.24 13.15
N HIS A 7 5.34 59.82 14.31
CA HIS A 7 4.58 59.41 15.51
C HIS A 7 5.23 58.30 16.34
N GLN A 8 5.09 58.45 17.65
CA GLN A 8 5.78 57.74 18.69
C GLN A 8 4.93 56.63 19.30
N TRP A 9 5.62 55.51 19.60
CA TRP A 9 5.56 54.68 20.81
C TRP A 9 4.26 53.93 21.12
N THR A 10 4.32 52.59 21.05
CA THR A 10 3.67 51.71 22.05
C THR A 10 4.19 50.26 21.97
N LEU A 11 4.67 49.79 23.13
CA LEU A 11 4.58 48.42 23.66
C LEU A 11 5.50 47.31 23.10
N LEU A 12 6.68 47.24 23.72
CA LEU A 12 7.50 46.03 23.85
C LEU A 12 6.80 45.04 24.81
N ARG A 13 6.15 43.99 24.28
CA ARG A 13 5.66 42.87 25.10
C ARG A 13 6.75 41.80 25.21
N ARG A 14 7.37 41.78 26.38
CA ARG A 14 8.16 40.68 26.95
C ARG A 14 7.38 39.36 26.87
N ALA A 15 8.02 38.31 26.37
CA ALA A 15 7.57 36.94 26.58
C ALA A 15 8.28 36.37 27.83
N PRO A 16 7.53 35.83 28.81
CA PRO A 16 8.10 34.90 29.76
C PRO A 16 7.39 33.54 29.71
N HIS A 17 8.17 32.56 30.16
CA HIS A 17 7.72 31.42 30.94
C HIS A 17 7.51 30.09 30.21
N LEU A 18 8.62 29.35 30.15
CA LEU A 18 8.72 27.89 30.28
C LEU A 18 7.50 27.27 30.96
N LEU A 19 6.83 26.35 30.27
CA LEU A 19 5.97 25.37 30.91
C LEU A 19 6.56 23.98 30.68
N VAL A 20 7.04 23.41 31.79
CA VAL A 20 7.53 22.04 31.92
C VAL A 20 6.37 21.10 31.60
N HIS A 21 6.46 20.38 30.48
CA HIS A 21 5.58 19.24 30.25
C HIS A 21 6.34 17.94 30.53
N ASN A 22 5.82 17.27 31.56
CA ASN A 22 6.13 15.93 32.02
C ASN A 22 6.39 14.95 30.87
N ILE A 23 7.61 14.43 30.81
CA ILE A 23 7.97 13.22 30.06
C ILE A 23 7.29 12.02 30.72
N HIS A 24 6.06 11.70 30.30
CA HIS A 24 5.50 10.38 30.53
C HIS A 24 6.09 9.44 29.49
N LEU A 25 7.04 8.62 29.93
CA LEU A 25 7.58 7.48 29.19
C LEU A 25 6.46 6.46 28.91
N HIS A 26 5.66 6.72 27.87
CA HIS A 26 5.00 5.64 27.16
C HIS A 26 5.96 5.22 26.06
N SER A 27 6.76 4.20 26.33
CA SER A 27 7.34 3.40 25.26
C SER A 27 6.17 3.01 24.35
N PRO A 28 6.17 3.34 23.05
CA PRO A 28 5.27 2.63 22.16
C PRO A 28 5.61 1.15 22.35
N ALA A 29 4.63 0.35 22.76
CA ALA A 29 4.73 -1.09 22.57
C ALA A 29 5.22 -1.32 21.13
N PRO A 30 5.99 -2.37 20.83
CA PRO A 30 6.03 -2.83 19.46
C PRO A 30 4.57 -3.21 19.14
N THR A 31 3.80 -2.25 18.60
CA THR A 31 2.73 -2.59 17.68
C THR A 31 3.50 -3.34 16.64
N ASN A 32 3.50 -4.67 16.77
CA ASN A 32 3.88 -5.56 15.71
C ASN A 32 3.16 -4.95 14.52
N PRO A 33 3.86 -4.30 13.56
CA PRO A 33 3.16 -3.97 12.36
C PRO A 33 2.73 -5.36 11.93
N HIS A 34 1.41 -5.58 11.89
CA HIS A 34 0.93 -6.34 10.76
C HIS A 34 1.51 -5.52 9.60
N ILE A 35 2.74 -5.85 9.18
CA ILE A 35 3.16 -5.70 7.81
C ILE A 35 1.88 -6.10 7.10
N MET A 36 1.28 -5.19 6.34
CA MET A 36 0.14 -5.53 5.51
C MET A 36 0.63 -6.68 4.65
N SER A 37 0.43 -7.90 5.15
CA SER A 37 1.30 -9.01 4.81
C SER A 37 0.84 -9.40 3.45
N ALA A 38 1.76 -9.43 2.48
CA ALA A 38 1.40 -9.85 1.15
C ALA A 38 0.93 -11.31 1.25
N ASP A 39 -0.39 -11.49 1.22
CA ASP A 39 -1.02 -12.80 1.27
C ASP A 39 -0.90 -13.45 -0.10
N LYS A 40 -0.91 -14.78 -0.12
CA LYS A 40 -0.83 -15.52 -1.37
C LYS A 40 -2.20 -15.61 -2.02
N TYR A 41 -2.25 -15.35 -3.31
CA TYR A 41 -3.46 -15.44 -4.13
C TYR A 41 -3.13 -16.16 -5.42
N ILE A 42 -4.15 -16.82 -5.97
CA ILE A 42 -4.18 -17.30 -7.34
C ILE A 42 -5.06 -16.33 -8.14
N VAL A 43 -4.49 -15.73 -9.17
CA VAL A 43 -5.17 -14.85 -10.12
C VAL A 43 -5.45 -15.65 -11.39
N VAL A 44 -6.73 -15.81 -11.72
CA VAL A 44 -7.18 -16.59 -12.88
C VAL A 44 -7.76 -15.64 -13.93
N PHE A 45 -7.23 -15.72 -15.14
CA PHE A 45 -7.65 -14.92 -16.29
C PHE A 45 -8.61 -15.71 -17.17
N LYS A 46 -9.44 -14.98 -17.92
CA LYS A 46 -10.29 -15.58 -18.95
C LYS A 46 -9.47 -16.25 -20.05
N GLN A 47 -10.06 -17.21 -20.75
CA GLN A 47 -9.38 -17.98 -21.80
C GLN A 47 -8.87 -17.14 -22.98
N GLY A 48 -9.48 -15.98 -23.25
CA GLY A 48 -9.08 -15.08 -24.33
C GLY A 48 -7.86 -14.20 -24.04
N VAL A 49 -7.36 -14.18 -22.80
CA VAL A 49 -6.21 -13.37 -22.41
C VAL A 49 -4.92 -14.06 -22.85
N SER A 50 -4.03 -13.33 -23.52
CA SER A 50 -2.78 -13.91 -24.00
C SER A 50 -1.78 -14.12 -22.86
N GLN A 51 -0.89 -15.09 -23.02
CA GLN A 51 0.18 -15.36 -22.06
C GLN A 51 1.12 -14.16 -21.86
N GLU A 52 1.30 -13.32 -22.89
CA GLU A 52 2.06 -12.07 -22.78
C GLU A 52 1.37 -11.05 -21.87
N GLN A 53 0.03 -10.94 -21.93
CA GLN A 53 -0.74 -10.08 -21.04
C GLN A 53 -0.67 -10.59 -19.59
N ILE A 54 -0.81 -11.91 -19.38
CA ILE A 54 -0.68 -12.53 -18.06
C ILE A 54 0.71 -12.27 -17.48
N LYS A 55 1.76 -12.46 -18.28
CA LYS A 55 3.13 -12.16 -17.88
C LYS A 55 3.32 -10.69 -17.54
N LYS A 56 2.71 -9.77 -18.29
CA LYS A 56 2.76 -8.33 -17.99
C LYS A 56 2.16 -8.04 -16.62
N HIS A 57 0.99 -8.60 -16.30
CA HIS A 57 0.37 -8.47 -14.98
C HIS A 57 1.25 -9.05 -13.87
N ALA A 58 1.83 -10.23 -14.09
CA ALA A 58 2.79 -10.85 -13.17
C ALA A 58 4.02 -9.95 -12.94
N ASP A 59 4.58 -9.37 -13.99
CA ASP A 59 5.71 -8.43 -13.89
C ASP A 59 5.31 -7.17 -13.11
N GLN A 60 4.09 -6.66 -13.28
CA GLN A 60 3.57 -5.54 -12.51
C GLN A 60 3.42 -5.88 -11.02
N VAL A 61 2.95 -7.08 -10.68
CA VAL A 61 2.89 -7.53 -9.27
C VAL A 61 4.28 -7.47 -8.63
N ASN A 62 5.30 -8.01 -9.29
CA ASN A 62 6.68 -7.98 -8.80
C ASN A 62 7.21 -6.53 -8.64
N GLN A 63 6.89 -5.64 -9.59
CA GLN A 63 7.31 -4.23 -9.53
C GLN A 63 6.63 -3.43 -8.41
N ASN A 64 5.42 -3.83 -8.01
CA ASN A 64 4.64 -3.15 -6.97
C ASN A 64 4.85 -3.75 -5.57
N GLY A 65 5.93 -4.52 -5.37
CA GLY A 65 6.28 -5.09 -4.07
C GLY A 65 5.60 -6.41 -3.73
N GLY A 66 4.89 -7.01 -4.69
CA GLY A 66 4.44 -8.39 -4.63
C GLY A 66 5.52 -9.38 -5.08
N GLU A 67 5.20 -10.67 -5.03
CA GLU A 67 6.11 -11.75 -5.44
C GLU A 67 5.31 -12.82 -6.19
N VAL A 68 5.52 -12.93 -7.50
CA VAL A 68 4.93 -14.01 -8.30
C VAL A 68 5.69 -15.31 -8.05
N THR A 69 5.00 -16.32 -7.56
CA THR A 69 5.59 -17.61 -7.19
C THR A 69 5.49 -18.64 -8.31
N GLN A 70 4.43 -18.58 -9.13
CA GLN A 70 4.22 -19.53 -10.21
C GLN A 70 3.31 -18.91 -11.28
N VAL A 71 3.63 -19.15 -12.56
CA VAL A 71 2.76 -18.81 -13.70
C VAL A 71 2.24 -20.12 -14.28
N TYR A 72 0.95 -20.15 -14.62
CA TYR A 72 0.26 -21.29 -15.21
C TYR A 72 -0.02 -21.00 -16.69
N ASP A 73 0.39 -21.92 -17.55
CA ASP A 73 0.31 -21.79 -19.01
C ASP A 73 -0.49 -22.92 -19.69
N THR A 74 -0.56 -24.09 -19.04
CA THR A 74 -1.04 -25.34 -19.64
C THR A 74 -2.40 -25.79 -19.14
N ILE A 75 -2.68 -25.59 -17.85
CA ILE A 75 -3.91 -26.07 -17.20
C ILE A 75 -4.94 -24.94 -17.05
N MET A 76 -4.46 -23.72 -16.79
CA MET A 76 -5.28 -22.52 -16.68
C MET A 76 -4.44 -21.29 -17.02
N ASN A 77 -5.09 -20.23 -17.48
CA ASN A 77 -4.48 -18.93 -17.68
C ASN A 77 -4.40 -18.20 -16.34
N GLY A 78 -3.25 -18.16 -15.70
CA GLY A 78 -3.16 -17.56 -14.37
C GLY A 78 -1.76 -17.48 -13.79
N PHE A 79 -1.67 -16.91 -12.59
CA PHE A 79 -0.47 -16.98 -11.78
C PHE A 79 -0.81 -17.01 -10.29
N SER A 80 0.08 -17.60 -9.50
CA SER A 80 0.10 -17.49 -8.03
C SER A 80 1.11 -16.43 -7.63
N ALA A 81 0.73 -15.55 -6.70
CA ALA A 81 1.61 -14.52 -6.19
C ALA A 81 1.29 -14.14 -4.75
N LYS A 82 2.28 -13.65 -4.02
CA LYS A 82 2.06 -12.80 -2.85
C LYS A 82 1.68 -11.41 -3.33
N ILE A 83 0.51 -10.95 -2.94
CA ILE A 83 -0.06 -9.68 -3.41
C ILE A 83 -0.34 -8.82 -2.20
N SER A 84 0.13 -7.57 -2.23
CA SER A 84 -0.18 -6.61 -1.20
C SER A 84 -1.65 -6.15 -1.28
N PRO A 85 -2.30 -5.76 -0.17
CA PRO A 85 -3.71 -5.36 -0.19
C PRO A 85 -4.02 -4.23 -1.17
N GLU A 86 -3.13 -3.25 -1.33
CA GLU A 86 -3.31 -2.15 -2.27
C GLU A 86 -3.28 -2.62 -3.73
N HIS A 87 -2.41 -3.57 -4.07
CA HIS A 87 -2.34 -4.09 -5.43
C HIS A 87 -3.48 -5.08 -5.72
N LEU A 88 -3.92 -5.82 -4.70
CA LEU A 88 -5.10 -6.68 -4.79
C LEU A 88 -6.34 -5.85 -5.15
N GLN A 89 -6.52 -4.66 -4.59
CA GLN A 89 -7.62 -3.76 -4.94
C GLN A 89 -7.54 -3.31 -6.41
N SER A 90 -6.35 -3.06 -6.93
CA SER A 90 -6.13 -2.77 -8.36
C SER A 90 -6.53 -3.95 -9.23
N LEU A 91 -6.08 -5.17 -8.90
CA LEU A 91 -6.43 -6.38 -9.65
C LEU A 91 -7.93 -6.68 -9.63
N ASN A 92 -8.60 -6.45 -8.50
CA ASN A 92 -10.06 -6.61 -8.40
C ASN A 92 -10.84 -5.73 -9.38
N SER A 93 -10.28 -4.60 -9.83
CA SER A 93 -10.94 -3.73 -10.81
C SER A 93 -11.00 -4.34 -12.22
N PHE A 94 -10.19 -5.37 -12.48
CA PHE A 94 -10.16 -6.11 -13.75
C PHE A 94 -10.99 -7.40 -13.72
N VAL A 95 -11.55 -7.75 -12.54
CA VAL A 95 -12.43 -8.91 -12.38
C VAL A 95 -13.72 -8.69 -13.18
N GLY A 96 -14.08 -9.67 -14.00
CA GLY A 96 -15.20 -9.58 -14.92
C GLY A 96 -14.84 -9.02 -16.30
N ASP A 97 -13.65 -8.44 -16.49
CA ASP A 97 -13.12 -8.02 -17.79
C ASP A 97 -12.10 -9.04 -18.32
N GLU A 98 -10.84 -8.93 -17.90
CA GLU A 98 -9.75 -9.85 -18.26
C GLU A 98 -9.51 -10.93 -17.18
N ILE A 99 -9.73 -10.60 -15.90
CA ILE A 99 -9.63 -11.54 -14.79
C ILE A 99 -10.99 -12.22 -14.62
N ASP A 100 -10.99 -13.54 -14.51
CA ASP A 100 -12.19 -14.32 -14.24
C ASP A 100 -12.50 -14.27 -12.73
N TYR A 101 -11.53 -14.66 -11.90
CA TYR A 101 -11.61 -14.55 -10.45
C TYR A 101 -10.23 -14.52 -9.78
N ILE A 102 -10.21 -14.11 -8.52
CA ILE A 102 -9.03 -14.10 -7.64
C ILE A 102 -9.40 -14.87 -6.37
N GLU A 103 -8.60 -15.85 -5.99
CA GLU A 103 -8.81 -16.63 -4.77
C GLU A 103 -7.59 -16.60 -3.84
N PRO A 104 -7.78 -16.62 -2.51
CA PRO A 104 -6.68 -16.82 -1.57
C PRO A 104 -6.05 -18.21 -1.76
N ASP A 105 -4.72 -18.26 -1.86
CA ASP A 105 -3.96 -19.51 -1.91
C ASP A 105 -3.87 -20.10 -0.49
N GLY A 106 -4.80 -21.02 -0.20
CA GLY A 106 -4.92 -21.66 1.10
C GLY A 106 -4.07 -22.93 1.22
N LYS A 107 -3.52 -23.18 2.42
CA LYS A 107 -3.08 -24.53 2.77
C LYS A 107 -4.32 -25.42 2.91
N VAL A 108 -4.40 -26.50 2.14
CA VAL A 108 -5.39 -27.56 2.39
C VAL A 108 -5.10 -28.16 3.76
N THR A 109 -5.96 -27.88 4.74
CA THR A 109 -5.91 -28.54 6.04
C THR A 109 -6.78 -29.79 5.97
N THR A 110 -6.16 -30.96 5.94
CA THR A 110 -6.89 -32.23 6.16
C THR A 110 -7.32 -32.27 7.63
N GLN A 111 -8.61 -32.56 7.88
CA GLN A 111 -9.15 -32.79 9.22
C GLN A 111 -9.21 -34.27 9.56
#